data_AF-A0A1H7KJX7-F1
#
_entry.id   AF-A0A1H7KJX7-F1
#
_cell.length_a   1.000
_cell.length_b   1.000
_cell.length_c   1.000
_cell.angle_alpha   90.00
_cell.angle_beta   90.00
_cell.angle_gamma   90.00
#
_symmetry.space_group_name_H-M   'P 1'
#
loop_
_entity.id
_entity.type
_entity.pdbx_description
1 polymer ?
#
loop_
_entity_poly.entity_id
_entity_poly.type
_entity_poly.pdbx_seq_one_letter_code
_entity_poly.pdbx_strand_id
1 'polypeptide(L)'
;MPKSRAPYPAEFRQQIVELARTGRTPEELAKELEPTAQTIHNWLKQAERDAGRRHDGPTSAEQEELRRLRRENKRLREERESLAKAAA
;
A
#
# COMPACT_ATOMS: atom_id res chain seq x y z
N MET A 1 -5.49 10.29 -18.43
CA MET A 1 -5.44 9.42 -17.24
C MET A 1 -6.80 9.50 -16.55
N PRO A 2 -7.52 8.41 -16.30
CA PRO A 2 -8.75 8.48 -15.50
C PRO A 2 -8.43 9.11 -14.15
N LYS A 3 -9.32 9.97 -13.62
CA LYS A 3 -9.15 10.58 -12.29
C LYS A 3 -9.08 9.45 -11.25
N SER A 4 -7.88 9.15 -10.77
CA SER A 4 -7.69 8.26 -9.63
C SER A 4 -8.34 8.90 -8.42
N ARG A 5 -9.27 8.19 -7.77
CA ARG A 5 -9.79 8.62 -6.47
C ARG A 5 -8.64 8.76 -5.48
N ALA A 6 -8.73 9.75 -4.59
CA ALA A 6 -7.78 9.88 -3.51
C ALA A 6 -7.74 8.57 -2.69
N PRO A 7 -6.56 8.11 -2.25
CA PRO A 7 -6.47 6.96 -1.36
C PRO A 7 -7.29 7.20 -0.09
N TYR A 8 -7.96 6.14 0.40
CA TYR A 8 -8.63 6.21 1.69
C TYR A 8 -7.63 6.54 2.81
N PRO A 9 -8.02 7.38 3.79
CA PRO A 9 -7.20 7.67 4.95
C PRO A 9 -6.73 6.40 5.67
N ALA A 10 -5.52 6.43 6.26
CA ALA A 10 -4.97 5.27 6.95
C ALA A 10 -5.84 4.85 8.14
N GLU A 11 -6.30 5.82 8.94
CA GLU A 11 -7.17 5.60 10.10
C GLU A 11 -8.50 4.93 9.69
N PHE A 12 -9.12 5.39 8.61
CA PHE A 12 -10.37 4.80 8.10
C PHE A 12 -10.18 3.34 7.68
N ARG A 13 -9.07 3.03 7.00
CA ARG A 13 -8.73 1.65 6.64
C ARG A 13 -8.51 0.77 7.87
N GLN A 14 -7.83 1.29 8.89
CA GLN A 14 -7.58 0.57 10.13
C GLN A 14 -8.88 0.27 10.88
N GLN A 15 -9.77 1.26 11.03
CA GLN A 15 -11.09 1.07 11.65
C GLN A 15 -11.91 -0.03 10.96
N ILE A 16 -11.90 -0.07 9.63
CA ILE A 16 -12.61 -1.11 8.88
C ILE A 16 -11.98 -2.49 9.09
N VAL A 17 -10.66 -2.59 9.13
CA VAL A 17 -9.95 -3.85 9.42
C VAL A 17 -10.26 -4.34 10.84
N GLU A 18 -10.35 -3.43 11.82
CA GLU A 18 -10.73 -3.77 13.19
C GLU A 18 -12.17 -4.26 13.27
N LEU A 19 -13.12 -3.57 12.64
CA LEU A 19 -14.53 -4.00 12.55
C LEU A 19 -14.67 -5.38 11.88
N ALA A 20 -13.88 -5.66 10.85
CA ALA A 20 -13.89 -6.98 10.23
C ALA A 20 -13.36 -8.07 11.18
N ARG A 21 -12.36 -7.75 12.02
CA ARG A 21 -11.81 -8.68 13.02
C ARG A 21 -12.77 -8.98 14.17
N THR A 22 -13.75 -8.12 14.45
CA THR A 22 -14.80 -8.40 15.45
C THR A 22 -15.87 -9.38 14.92
N GLY A 23 -15.69 -9.93 13.72
CA GLY A 23 -16.58 -10.95 13.14
C GLY A 23 -17.53 -10.42 12.05
N ARG A 24 -17.44 -9.12 11.69
CA ARG A 24 -18.22 -8.58 10.57
C ARG A 24 -17.60 -9.01 9.24
N THR A 25 -18.43 -9.42 8.31
CA THR A 25 -17.96 -9.80 6.98
C THR A 25 -17.68 -8.55 6.12
N PRO A 26 -16.70 -8.61 5.20
CA PRO A 26 -16.46 -7.53 4.24
C PRO A 26 -17.71 -7.16 3.41
N GLU A 27 -18.61 -8.11 3.17
CA GLU A 27 -19.87 -7.93 2.46
C GLU A 27 -20.87 -7.09 3.26
N GLU A 28 -20.97 -7.30 4.57
CA GLU A 28 -21.79 -6.46 5.47
C GLU A 28 -21.20 -5.06 5.56
N LEU A 29 -19.89 -4.95 5.74
CA LEU A 29 -19.19 -3.67 5.82
C LEU A 29 -19.38 -2.83 4.55
N ALA A 30 -19.35 -3.47 3.38
CA ALA A 30 -19.54 -2.79 2.10
C ALA A 30 -20.98 -2.32 1.82
N LYS A 31 -21.97 -2.83 2.56
CA LYS A 31 -23.37 -2.34 2.47
C LYS A 31 -23.57 -1.07 3.29
N GLU A 32 -22.83 -0.93 4.39
CA GLU A 32 -22.95 0.18 5.33
C GLU A 32 -21.95 1.31 5.08
N LEU A 33 -20.81 0.99 4.46
CA LEU A 33 -19.68 1.90 4.26
C LEU A 33 -19.38 2.10 2.78
N GLU A 34 -18.63 3.16 2.44
CA GLU A 34 -18.26 3.47 1.05
C GLU A 34 -17.41 2.39 0.35
N PRO A 35 -16.43 1.73 1.01
CA PRO A 35 -15.54 0.79 0.32
C PRO A 35 -16.25 -0.48 -0.13
N THR A 36 -15.92 -0.95 -1.33
CA THR A 36 -16.40 -2.23 -1.83
C THR A 36 -15.83 -3.40 -1.01
N ALA A 37 -16.56 -4.53 -0.96
CA ALA A 37 -16.11 -5.73 -0.24
C ALA A 37 -14.72 -6.21 -0.69
N GLN A 38 -14.42 -6.10 -1.99
CA GLN A 38 -13.10 -6.41 -2.54
C GLN A 38 -12.00 -5.49 -2.00
N THR A 39 -12.30 -4.20 -1.81
CA THR A 39 -11.36 -3.25 -1.23
C THR A 39 -11.03 -3.64 0.22
N ILE A 40 -12.07 -3.99 0.98
CA ILE A 40 -11.94 -4.44 2.37
C ILE A 40 -11.15 -5.76 2.45
N HIS A 41 -11.42 -6.72 1.57
CA HIS A 41 -10.64 -7.95 1.44
C HIS A 41 -9.15 -7.66 1.21
N ASN A 42 -8.83 -6.70 0.35
CA ASN A 42 -7.44 -6.34 0.07
C ASN A 42 -6.75 -5.75 1.32
N TRP A 43 -7.46 -4.94 2.11
CA TRP A 43 -6.93 -4.41 3.37
C TRP A 43 -6.72 -5.50 4.41
N LEU A 44 -7.64 -6.47 4.51
CA LEU A 44 -7.46 -7.63 5.39
C LEU A 44 -6.24 -8.46 5.00
N LYS A 45 -6.09 -8.77 3.71
CA LYS A 45 -4.90 -9.48 3.20
C LYS A 45 -3.61 -8.73 3.51
N GLN A 46 -3.60 -7.41 3.33
CA GLN A 46 -2.42 -6.60 3.66
C GLN A 46 -2.16 -6.60 5.18
N ALA A 47 -3.20 -6.48 6.01
CA ALA A 47 -3.06 -6.52 7.45
C ALA A 47 -2.62 -7.89 7.98
N GLU A 48 -2.93 -8.98 7.28
CA GLU A 48 -2.40 -10.31 7.59
C GLU A 48 -0.91 -10.44 7.23
N ARG A 49 -0.48 -9.87 6.10
CA ARG A 49 0.93 -9.80 5.72
C ARG A 49 1.72 -8.99 6.73
N ASP A 50 1.21 -7.80 7.08
CA ASP A 50 1.83 -6.90 8.04
C ASP A 50 1.92 -7.53 9.44
N ALA A 51 1.01 -8.45 9.77
CA ALA A 51 1.04 -9.23 11.02
C ALA A 51 1.81 -10.55 10.92
N GLY A 52 2.48 -10.83 9.80
CA GLY A 52 3.28 -12.04 9.58
C GLY A 52 2.47 -13.33 9.47
N ARG A 53 1.14 -13.25 9.28
CA ARG A 53 0.27 -14.43 9.09
C ARG A 53 0.17 -14.88 7.63
N ARG A 54 0.66 -14.06 6.70
CA ARG A 54 0.59 -14.28 5.26
C ARG A 54 1.88 -13.82 4.59
N HIS A 55 2.35 -14.58 3.60
CA HIS A 55 3.65 -14.33 2.95
C HIS A 55 3.56 -14.27 1.40
N ASP A 56 2.35 -14.17 0.85
CA ASP A 56 2.10 -14.12 -0.61
C ASP A 56 2.33 -12.72 -1.22
N GLY A 57 3.07 -11.86 -0.53
CA GLY A 57 3.40 -10.51 -0.96
C GLY A 57 4.08 -9.69 0.15
N PRO A 58 4.65 -8.53 -0.20
CA PRO A 58 5.35 -7.68 0.76
C PRO A 58 4.40 -7.01 1.75
N THR A 59 4.89 -6.81 2.96
CA THR A 59 4.32 -5.96 3.99
C THR A 59 4.29 -4.50 3.54
N SER A 60 3.50 -3.67 4.22
CA SER A 60 3.41 -2.24 3.98
C SER A 60 4.77 -1.56 4.16
N ALA A 61 5.54 -1.97 5.17
CA ALA A 61 6.89 -1.47 5.44
C ALA A 61 7.88 -1.83 4.32
N GLU A 62 7.87 -3.09 3.87
CA GLU A 62 8.72 -3.51 2.74
C GLU A 62 8.34 -2.78 1.44
N GLN A 63 7.05 -2.55 1.19
CA GLN A 63 6.62 -1.77 0.03
C GLN A 63 7.10 -0.31 0.10
N GLU A 64 7.08 0.31 1.27
CA GLU A 64 7.58 1.67 1.47
C GLU A 64 9.10 1.74 1.24
N GLU A 65 9.85 0.78 1.79
CA GLU A 65 11.28 0.66 1.59
C GLU A 65 11.62 0.49 0.11
N LEU A 66 10.92 -0.39 -0.60
CA LEU A 66 11.09 -0.58 -2.04
C LEU A 66 10.83 0.71 -2.82
N ARG A 67 9.85 1.53 -2.43
CA ARG A 67 9.59 2.83 -3.07
C ARG A 67 10.71 3.81 -2.78
N ARG A 68 11.23 3.87 -1.55
CA ARG A 68 12.36 4.72 -1.17
C ARG A 68 13.60 4.37 -2.00
N LEU A 69 13.98 3.10 -2.01
CA LEU A 69 15.14 2.60 -2.74
C LEU A 69 15.03 2.85 -4.25
N ARG A 70 13.83 2.69 -4.84
CA ARG A 70 13.63 3.00 -6.27
C ARG A 70 13.84 4.48 -6.58
N ARG A 71 13.40 5.38 -5.71
CA ARG A 71 13.62 6.84 -5.88
C ARG A 71 15.09 7.19 -5.72
N GLU A 72 15.75 6.62 -4.72
CA GLU A 72 17.18 6.83 -4.49
C GLU A 72 18.02 6.28 -5.64
N ASN A 73 17.74 5.08 -6.13
CA ASN A 73 18.46 4.51 -7.25
C ASN A 73 18.30 5.36 -8.52
N LYS A 74 17.11 5.93 -8.74
CA LYS A 74 16.90 6.89 -9.83
C LYS A 74 17.78 8.13 -9.66
N ARG A 75 17.78 8.75 -8.48
CA ARG A 75 18.62 9.92 -8.18
C ARG A 75 20.11 9.63 -8.40
N LEU A 76 20.60 8.50 -7.89
CA LEU A 76 21.99 8.08 -8.05
C LEU A 76 22.37 7.85 -9.52
N ARG A 77 21.46 7.32 -10.34
CA ARG A 77 21.70 7.16 -11.79
C ARG A 77 21.84 8.50 -12.48
N GLU A 78 20.97 9.46 -12.16
CA GLU A 78 21.01 10.82 -12.70
C GLU A 78 22.31 11.55 -12.29
N GLU A 79 22.72 11.42 -11.02
CA GLU A 79 23.99 11.98 -10.53
C GLU A 79 25.20 11.36 -11.24
N ARG A 80 25.23 10.03 -11.39
CA ARG A 80 26.32 9.35 -12.13
C ARG A 80 26.40 9.79 -13.58
N GLU A 81 25.26 9.96 -14.24
CA GLU A 81 25.21 10.42 -15.64
C GLU A 81 25.74 11.85 -15.77
N SER A 82 25.37 12.75 -14.85
CA SER A 82 25.87 14.13 -14.85
C SER A 82 27.39 14.18 -14.63
N LEU A 83 27.92 13.38 -13.69
CA LEU A 83 29.35 13.31 -13.43
C LEU A 83 30.12 12.74 -14.62
N ALA A 84 29.57 11.71 -15.29
CA ALA A 84 30.17 11.14 -16.49
C ALA A 84 30.24 12.16 -17.63
N LYS A 85 29.20 12.98 -17.82
CA LYS A 85 29.20 14.07 -18.81
C LYS A 85 30.19 15.18 -18.48
N ALA A 86 30.42 15.47 -17.20
CA ALA A 86 31.37 16.51 -16.78
C ALA A 86 32.84 16.07 -16.89
N ALA A 87 33.10 14.76 -16.87
CA ALA A 87 34.43 14.19 -17.00
C ALA A 87 34.87 13.90 -18.45
N ALA A 88 33.98 14.11 -19.43
CA ALA A 88 34.22 13.98 -20.86
C ALA A 88 34.49 15.36 -21.49
#